data_AF-A0A9P7CVY4-F1
#
_entry.id   AF-A0A9P7CVY4-F1
#
_cell.length_a   1.000
_cell.length_b   1.000
_cell.length_c   1.000
_cell.angle_alpha   90.00
_cell.angle_beta   90.00
_cell.angle_gamma   90.00
#
_symmetry.space_group_name_H-M   'P 1'
#
loop_
_entity.id
_entity.type
_entity.pdbx_description
1 polymer ?
#
loop_
_entity_poly.entity_id
_entity_poly.type
_entity_poly.pdbx_seq_one_letter_code
_entity_poly.pdbx_strand_id
1 'polypeptide(L)'
;MKLSYPCLSEANHNDLALALRIARHSSCASCDYCPGLRPPASVEVVLDDDVHQKSLLGDLTQYGSDEEDGPAYLETCICGHDVADHGSRLAALGREEFSRRARLATRLDELLQEADRQLDFNYADEDIDSLRQQMKMPVSMVSIASPSIRTSFISVLPATSLSCFRTIFSG
;
A
#
# COMPACT_ATOMS: atom_id res chain seq x y z
N MET A 1 19.00 -17.87 10.03
CA MET A 1 17.67 -18.37 9.63
C MET A 1 17.16 -17.49 8.51
N LYS A 2 16.44 -18.04 7.54
CA LYS A 2 15.86 -17.29 6.42
C LYS A 2 14.36 -17.17 6.63
N LEU A 3 13.83 -15.96 6.51
CA LEU A 3 12.40 -15.69 6.57
C LEU A 3 11.96 -15.14 5.23
N SER A 4 10.76 -15.50 4.77
CA SER A 4 10.25 -15.02 3.51
C SER A 4 9.20 -13.94 3.71
N TYR A 5 9.36 -12.82 2.99
CA TYR A 5 8.39 -11.72 3.03
C TYR A 5 7.19 -12.06 2.13
N PRO A 6 5.94 -11.90 2.62
CA PRO A 6 4.74 -12.24 1.85
C PRO A 6 4.69 -11.50 0.52
N CYS A 7 4.57 -12.24 -0.59
CA CYS A 7 4.42 -11.64 -1.92
C CYS A 7 3.09 -10.85 -2.05
N LEU A 8 3.07 -9.85 -2.93
CA LEU A 8 1.87 -9.03 -3.18
C LEU A 8 0.73 -9.78 -3.88
N SER A 9 1.02 -10.88 -4.58
CA SER A 9 0.06 -11.59 -5.45
C SER A 9 -1.03 -12.38 -4.72
N GLU A 10 -0.72 -13.04 -3.60
CA GLU A 10 -1.67 -13.93 -2.88
C GLU A 10 -2.07 -13.40 -1.49
N ALA A 11 -1.23 -12.57 -0.86
CA ALA A 11 -1.44 -12.11 0.52
C ALA A 11 -2.39 -10.91 0.68
N ASN A 12 -3.10 -10.48 -0.36
CA ASN A 12 -4.05 -9.36 -0.26
C ASN A 12 -5.31 -9.68 0.56
N HIS A 13 -5.56 -10.95 0.89
CA HIS A 13 -6.79 -11.38 1.57
C HIS A 13 -6.57 -11.92 2.99
N ASN A 14 -5.33 -12.12 3.43
CA ASN A 14 -5.07 -12.60 4.79
C ASN A 14 -4.79 -11.42 5.74
N ASP A 15 -5.60 -11.30 6.79
CA ASP A 15 -5.46 -10.28 7.83
C ASP A 15 -4.06 -10.28 8.47
N LEU A 16 -3.43 -11.45 8.63
CA LEU A 16 -2.07 -11.56 9.15
C LEU A 16 -1.06 -10.92 8.20
N ALA A 17 -1.18 -11.18 6.90
CA ALA A 17 -0.26 -10.62 5.91
C ALA A 17 -0.44 -9.11 5.78
N LEU A 18 -1.69 -8.61 5.83
CA LEU A 18 -1.96 -7.18 5.90
C LEU A 18 -1.39 -6.54 7.17
N ALA A 19 -1.51 -7.22 8.32
CA ALA A 19 -0.94 -6.77 9.58
C ALA A 19 0.59 -6.65 9.50
N LEU A 20 1.27 -7.63 8.90
CA LEU A 20 2.72 -7.59 8.68
C LEU A 20 3.15 -6.43 7.76
N ARG A 21 2.43 -6.21 6.66
CA ARG A 21 2.68 -5.07 5.76
C ARG A 21 2.50 -3.73 6.48
N ILE A 22 1.43 -3.60 7.28
CA ILE A 22 1.20 -2.40 8.08
C ILE A 22 2.33 -2.19 9.09
N ALA A 23 2.71 -3.25 9.83
CA ALA A 23 3.74 -3.21 10.85
C ALA A 23 5.10 -2.79 10.29
N ARG A 24 5.43 -3.23 9.07
CA ARG A 24 6.66 -2.88 8.37
C ARG A 24 6.83 -1.37 8.17
N HIS A 25 5.74 -0.65 7.92
CA HIS A 25 5.76 0.79 7.58
C HIS A 25 5.24 1.70 8.70
N SER A 26 4.82 1.11 9.82
CA SER A 26 4.25 1.82 10.97
C SER A 26 5.24 1.88 12.12
N SER A 27 5.39 3.06 12.72
CA SER A 27 6.22 3.23 13.91
C SER A 27 5.70 2.39 15.08
N CYS A 28 6.62 1.88 15.88
CA CYS A 28 6.28 1.18 17.12
C CYS A 28 5.60 2.13 18.11
N ALA A 29 4.55 1.68 18.78
CA ALA A 29 3.87 2.43 19.83
C ALA A 29 4.64 2.42 21.16
N SER A 30 5.51 1.43 21.35
CA SER A 30 6.25 1.19 22.60
C SER A 30 7.67 1.79 22.60
N CYS A 31 8.16 2.27 21.46
CA CYS A 31 9.46 2.94 21.37
C CYS A 31 9.49 4.07 20.34
N ASP A 32 10.28 5.11 20.61
CA ASP A 32 10.29 6.34 19.81
C ASP A 32 11.14 6.24 18.53
N TYR A 33 12.07 5.29 18.48
CA TYR A 33 13.10 5.19 17.43
C TYR A 33 12.88 4.08 16.42
N CYS A 34 11.79 3.31 16.52
CA CYS A 34 11.50 2.24 15.58
C CYS A 34 10.53 2.72 14.50
N PRO A 35 11.00 2.94 13.24
CA PRO A 35 10.15 3.43 12.17
C PRO A 35 9.23 2.35 11.58
N GLY A 36 9.45 1.08 11.93
CA GLY A 36 8.78 -0.06 11.31
C GLY A 36 9.36 -1.40 11.75
N LEU A 37 8.57 -2.47 11.57
CA LEU A 37 8.98 -3.85 11.86
C LEU A 37 10.20 -4.23 11.00
N ARG A 38 11.30 -4.58 11.68
CA ARG A 38 12.58 -4.92 11.04
C ARG A 38 13.15 -6.23 11.56
N PRO A 39 13.78 -7.05 10.70
CA PRO A 39 14.46 -8.26 11.12
C PRO A 39 15.63 -7.94 12.05
N PRO A 40 15.94 -8.81 13.02
CA PRO A 40 17.19 -8.75 13.76
C PRO A 40 18.38 -9.03 12.81
N ALA A 41 19.56 -8.50 13.14
CA ALA A 41 20.74 -8.57 12.26
C ALA A 41 21.22 -10.00 11.93
N SER A 42 20.77 -11.01 12.68
CA SER A 42 21.08 -12.43 12.46
C SER A 42 20.11 -13.15 11.49
N VAL A 43 19.11 -12.44 10.97
CA VAL A 43 18.06 -12.98 10.11
C VAL A 43 18.14 -12.35 8.73
N GLU A 44 18.18 -13.21 7.71
CA GLU A 44 18.17 -12.81 6.31
C GLU A 44 16.74 -12.92 5.78
N VAL A 45 16.20 -11.82 5.27
CA VAL A 45 14.87 -11.81 4.64
C VAL A 45 15.03 -12.00 3.14
N VAL A 46 14.25 -12.92 2.57
CA VAL A 46 14.20 -13.21 1.13
C VAL A 46 12.77 -12.98 0.65
N LEU A 47 12.56 -12.66 -0.63
CA LEU A 47 11.22 -12.53 -1.21
C LEU A 47 10.66 -13.93 -1.55
N ASP A 48 9.36 -14.15 -1.32
CA ASP A 48 8.70 -15.44 -1.64
C ASP A 48 8.77 -15.79 -3.15
N ASP A 49 8.86 -14.79 -4.04
CA ASP A 49 8.96 -15.00 -5.50
C ASP A 49 10.23 -15.75 -5.90
N ASP A 50 11.33 -15.57 -5.15
CA ASP A 50 12.58 -16.32 -5.36
C ASP A 50 12.45 -17.80 -4.98
N VAL A 51 11.49 -18.14 -4.10
CA VAL A 51 11.20 -19.51 -3.68
C VAL A 51 10.33 -20.20 -4.73
N HIS A 52 9.34 -19.50 -5.28
CA HIS A 52 8.45 -20.05 -6.33
C HIS A 52 9.17 -20.28 -7.66
N GLN A 53 10.07 -19.39 -8.10
CA GLN A 53 10.84 -19.64 -9.33
C GLN A 53 11.84 -20.80 -9.19
N LYS A 54 12.31 -21.11 -7.98
CA LYS A 54 13.17 -22.27 -7.73
C LYS A 54 12.39 -23.57 -7.56
N SER A 55 11.17 -23.53 -7.00
CA SER A 55 10.29 -24.70 -6.91
C SER A 55 9.62 -25.08 -8.24
N LEU A 56 9.47 -24.14 -9.19
CA LEU A 56 8.85 -24.40 -10.50
C LEU A 56 9.65 -25.34 -11.42
N LEU A 57 10.93 -25.65 -11.10
CA LEU A 57 11.72 -26.64 -11.84
C LEU A 57 11.84 -28.00 -11.14
N GLY A 58 11.18 -28.19 -9.98
CA GLY A 58 11.13 -29.51 -9.37
C GLY A 58 10.47 -29.54 -8.01
N ASP A 59 9.15 -29.70 -7.96
CA ASP A 59 8.58 -30.70 -7.05
C ASP A 59 7.21 -31.18 -7.55
N LEU A 60 7.18 -32.42 -8.06
CA LEU A 60 5.98 -33.18 -8.42
C LEU A 60 5.51 -34.04 -7.24
N THR A 61 5.83 -33.64 -6.01
CA THR A 61 5.35 -34.26 -4.77
C THR A 61 4.91 -33.11 -3.86
N GLN A 62 3.65 -32.96 -3.48
CA GLN A 62 3.03 -33.77 -2.45
C GLN A 62 1.52 -33.51 -2.42
N TYR A 63 0.79 -34.61 -2.47
CA TYR A 63 -0.63 -34.71 -2.16
C TYR A 63 -0.80 -34.66 -0.63
N GLY A 64 -1.48 -33.64 -0.11
CA GLY A 64 -2.05 -33.60 1.25
C GLY A 64 -1.10 -33.20 2.39
N SER A 65 -1.17 -31.94 2.81
CA SER A 65 -1.07 -31.57 4.24
C SER A 65 -1.98 -30.38 4.50
N ASP A 66 -3.06 -30.66 5.23
CA ASP A 66 -3.96 -29.71 5.88
C ASP A 66 -3.23 -29.11 7.09
N GLU A 67 -2.33 -28.17 6.84
CA GLU A 67 -1.77 -27.27 7.84
C GLU A 67 -1.43 -25.95 7.15
N GLU A 68 -2.43 -25.06 7.16
CA GLU A 68 -2.42 -23.67 6.67
C GLU A 68 -1.52 -22.77 7.55
N ASP A 69 -0.29 -23.20 7.84
CA ASP A 69 0.75 -22.33 8.39
C ASP A 69 1.49 -21.71 7.22
N GLY A 70 0.95 -20.60 6.72
CA GLY A 70 1.66 -19.74 5.76
C GLY A 70 3.06 -19.40 6.28
N PRO A 71 4.04 -19.11 5.39
CA PRO A 71 5.43 -18.95 5.79
C PRO A 71 5.55 -17.89 6.90
N ALA A 72 6.03 -18.34 8.07
CA ALA A 72 6.25 -17.47 9.21
C ALA A 72 7.30 -16.42 8.84
N TYR A 73 6.86 -15.15 8.75
CA TYR A 73 7.76 -14.02 8.58
C TYR A 73 8.32 -13.62 9.96
N LEU A 74 8.36 -12.32 10.26
CA LEU A 74 8.85 -11.77 11.53
C LEU A 74 7.72 -11.59 12.52
N GLU A 75 7.81 -12.26 13.68
CA GLU A 75 6.93 -12.03 14.81
C GLU A 75 7.45 -10.90 15.72
N THR A 76 8.78 -10.75 15.81
CA THR A 76 9.43 -9.80 16.70
C THR A 76 10.37 -8.87 15.94
N CYS A 77 10.28 -7.57 16.23
CA CYS A 77 11.15 -6.55 15.67
C CYS A 77 12.51 -6.52 16.35
N ILE A 78 13.51 -5.92 15.68
CA ILE A 78 14.80 -5.55 16.30
C ILE A 78 14.65 -4.67 17.55
N CYS A 79 13.55 -3.92 17.69
CA CYS A 79 13.27 -3.14 18.90
C CYS A 79 12.76 -3.98 20.08
N GLY A 80 12.56 -5.29 19.89
CA GLY A 80 12.08 -6.22 20.93
C GLY A 80 10.57 -6.26 21.11
N HIS A 81 9.80 -5.55 20.27
CA HIS A 81 8.34 -5.52 20.31
C HIS A 81 7.72 -6.29 19.14
N ASP A 82 6.50 -6.77 19.34
CA ASP A 82 5.80 -7.64 18.40
C ASP A 82 5.13 -6.85 17.28
N VAL A 83 4.63 -7.57 16.27
CA VAL A 83 3.85 -7.03 15.14
C VAL A 83 2.71 -6.13 15.63
N ALA A 84 2.02 -6.51 16.71
CA ALA A 84 0.89 -5.78 17.26
C ALA A 84 1.25 -4.36 17.75
N ASP A 85 2.47 -4.19 18.29
CA ASP A 85 2.97 -2.91 18.80
C ASP A 85 3.38 -1.97 17.68
N HIS A 86 3.51 -2.46 16.45
CA HIS A 86 3.78 -1.67 15.25
C HIS A 86 2.48 -1.25 14.55
N GLY A 87 1.42 -0.95 15.30
CA GLY A 87 0.20 -0.36 14.75
C GLY A 87 -0.56 -1.28 13.79
N SER A 88 -0.42 -2.60 13.92
CA SER A 88 -1.14 -3.60 13.14
C SER A 88 -2.34 -4.21 13.88
N ARG A 89 -2.57 -3.79 15.14
CA ARG A 89 -3.63 -4.35 15.99
C ARG A 89 -5.02 -3.91 15.54
N LEU A 90 -5.70 -4.78 14.79
CA LEU A 90 -7.07 -4.57 14.28
C LEU A 90 -8.05 -4.13 15.37
N ALA A 91 -7.98 -4.75 16.56
CA ALA A 91 -8.85 -4.42 17.69
C ALA A 91 -8.68 -3.00 18.23
N ALA A 92 -7.49 -2.41 18.08
CA ALA A 92 -7.20 -1.05 18.56
C ALA A 92 -7.55 0.03 17.52
N LEU A 93 -7.35 -0.27 16.23
CA LEU A 93 -7.59 0.68 15.13
C LEU A 93 -9.02 0.66 14.60
N GLY A 94 -9.72 -0.48 14.70
CA GLY A 94 -10.96 -0.73 13.99
C GLY A 94 -10.74 -1.12 12.52
N ARG A 95 -11.75 -1.77 11.93
CA ARG A 95 -11.66 -2.33 10.57
C ARG A 95 -11.40 -1.29 9.49
N GLU A 96 -11.97 -0.10 9.60
CA GLU A 96 -11.84 0.95 8.58
C GLU A 96 -10.42 1.50 8.50
N GLU A 97 -9.83 1.84 9.65
CA GLU A 97 -8.45 2.34 9.71
C GLU A 97 -7.43 1.25 9.39
N PHE A 98 -7.66 0.01 9.83
CA PHE A 98 -6.84 -1.12 9.43
C PHE A 98 -6.84 -1.31 7.91
N SER A 99 -8.03 -1.31 7.29
CA SER A 99 -8.18 -1.43 5.83
C SER A 99 -7.52 -0.25 5.10
N ARG A 100 -7.60 0.97 5.65
CA ARG A 100 -6.90 2.14 5.08
C ARG A 100 -5.39 1.98 5.12
N ARG A 101 -4.83 1.62 6.27
CA ARG A 101 -3.39 1.39 6.44
C ARG A 101 -2.91 0.23 5.58
N ALA A 102 -3.70 -0.83 5.44
CA ALA A 102 -3.41 -1.97 4.57
C ALA A 102 -3.25 -1.53 3.10
N ARG A 103 -4.14 -0.66 2.60
CA ARG A 103 -4.02 -0.11 1.24
C ARG A 103 -2.76 0.72 1.05
N LEU A 104 -2.44 1.58 2.02
CA LEU A 104 -1.23 2.41 1.97
C LEU A 104 0.05 1.55 2.05
N ALA A 105 0.08 0.56 2.94
CA ALA A 105 1.19 -0.37 3.08
C ALA A 105 1.42 -1.20 1.82
N THR A 106 0.33 -1.67 1.19
CA THR A 106 0.40 -2.38 -0.09
C THR A 106 0.99 -1.47 -1.18
N ARG A 107 0.53 -0.21 -1.26
CA ARG A 107 1.07 0.76 -2.21
C ARG A 107 2.55 1.07 -1.98
N LEU A 108 2.98 1.15 -0.73
CA LEU A 108 4.39 1.31 -0.36
C LEU A 108 5.23 0.11 -0.84
N ASP A 109 4.74 -1.10 -0.61
CA ASP A 109 5.45 -2.32 -1.04
C ASP A 109 5.53 -2.43 -2.57
N GLU A 110 4.50 -1.98 -3.31
CA GLU A 110 4.51 -1.89 -4.78
C GLU A 110 5.63 -0.95 -5.27
N LEU A 111 5.72 0.26 -4.72
CA LEU A 111 6.75 1.23 -5.11
C LEU A 111 8.16 0.70 -4.79
N LEU A 112 8.32 0.05 -3.64
CA LEU A 112 9.59 -0.59 -3.29
C LEU A 112 9.92 -1.76 -4.22
N GLN A 113 8.90 -2.47 -4.74
CA GLN A 113 9.10 -3.55 -5.70
C GLN A 113 9.55 -3.00 -7.05
N GLU A 114 8.88 -1.97 -7.54
CA GLU A 114 9.21 -1.29 -8.79
C GLU A 114 10.63 -0.73 -8.77
N ALA A 115 11.11 -0.29 -7.60
CA ALA A 115 12.46 0.20 -7.39
C ALA A 115 13.52 -0.91 -7.13
N ASP A 116 13.11 -2.18 -7.06
CA ASP A 116 13.95 -3.33 -6.65
C ASP A 116 14.63 -3.13 -5.28
N ARG A 117 13.89 -2.50 -4.33
CA ARG A 117 14.36 -2.10 -3.00
C ARG A 117 13.49 -2.62 -1.86
N GLN A 118 12.71 -3.67 -2.11
CA GLN A 118 11.87 -4.29 -1.08
C GLN A 118 12.65 -4.87 0.11
N LEU A 119 13.94 -5.16 0.00
CA LEU A 119 14.75 -5.61 1.13
C LEU A 119 15.58 -4.49 1.76
N ASP A 120 15.54 -3.28 1.18
CA ASP A 120 16.24 -2.11 1.69
C ASP A 120 15.33 -1.35 2.68
N PHE A 121 15.40 -1.76 3.95
CA PHE A 121 14.65 -1.12 5.03
C PHE A 121 15.04 0.34 5.28
N ASN A 122 16.20 0.80 4.78
CA ASN A 122 16.66 2.17 4.94
C ASN A 122 16.32 3.07 3.76
N TYR A 123 15.74 2.51 2.70
CA TYR A 123 15.33 3.30 1.56
C TYR A 123 14.19 4.27 1.92
N ALA A 124 14.36 5.50 1.45
CA ALA A 124 13.43 6.60 1.60
C ALA A 124 13.53 7.49 0.34
N ASP A 125 12.37 7.87 -0.19
CA ASP A 125 12.21 8.89 -1.22
C ASP A 125 11.01 9.77 -0.85
N GLU A 126 10.76 10.83 -1.62
CA GLU A 126 9.68 11.78 -1.34
C GLU A 126 8.27 11.14 -1.34
N ASP A 127 8.01 10.17 -2.23
CA ASP A 127 6.73 9.46 -2.34
C ASP A 127 6.57 8.44 -1.19
N ILE A 128 7.63 7.68 -0.89
CA ILE A 128 7.66 6.71 0.21
C ILE A 128 7.44 7.42 1.55
N ASP A 129 8.12 8.54 1.80
CA ASP A 129 7.98 9.28 3.05
C ASP A 129 6.61 9.96 3.16
N SER A 130 6.08 10.47 2.05
CA SER A 130 4.71 11.01 1.98
C SER A 130 3.66 9.96 2.35
N LEU A 131 3.78 8.74 1.83
CA LEU A 131 2.87 7.63 2.13
C LEU A 131 3.01 7.14 3.58
N ARG A 132 4.24 7.04 4.10
CA ARG A 132 4.49 6.73 5.52
C ARG A 132 3.86 7.77 6.45
N GLN A 133 3.89 9.04 6.07
CA GLN A 133 3.22 10.10 6.83
C GLN A 133 1.70 9.92 6.82
N GLN A 134 1.10 9.53 5.69
CA GLN A 134 -0.33 9.23 5.61
C GLN A 134 -0.74 8.04 6.48
N MET A 135 0.15 7.07 6.74
CA MET A 135 -0.13 5.97 7.68
C MET A 135 -0.26 6.45 9.13
N LYS A 136 0.45 7.52 9.52
CA LYS A 136 0.45 8.06 10.89
C LYS A 136 -0.77 8.92 11.18
N MET A 137 -1.27 9.66 10.18
CA MET A 137 -2.39 10.57 10.36
C MET A 137 -3.71 9.79 10.45
N PRO A 138 -4.46 9.85 11.57
CA PRO A 138 -5.83 9.35 11.57
C PRO A 138 -6.64 10.18 10.58
N VAL A 139 -7.61 9.57 9.90
CA VAL A 139 -8.57 10.31 9.06
C VAL A 139 -9.49 11.09 9.99
N SER A 140 -9.02 12.22 10.52
CA SER A 140 -9.89 13.27 11.03
C SER A 140 -10.64 13.79 9.82
N MET A 141 -11.85 13.27 9.58
CA MET A 141 -12.81 13.65 8.54
C MET A 141 -12.33 14.81 7.69
N VAL A 142 -11.43 14.52 6.74
CA VAL A 142 -11.12 15.47 5.69
C VAL A 142 -12.37 15.43 4.84
N SER A 143 -13.26 16.38 5.11
CA SER A 143 -14.31 16.76 4.17
C SER A 143 -13.67 16.71 2.80
N ILE A 144 -14.19 15.85 1.94
CA ILE A 144 -13.90 15.89 0.52
C ILE A 144 -14.45 17.25 0.07
N ALA A 145 -13.68 18.32 0.30
CA ALA A 145 -13.76 19.51 -0.50
C ALA A 145 -13.22 19.05 -1.84
N SER A 146 -14.11 18.43 -2.62
CA SER A 146 -13.91 18.20 -4.03
C SER A 146 -13.31 19.49 -4.58
N PRO A 147 -12.10 19.49 -5.16
CA PRO A 147 -11.75 20.58 -6.03
C PRO A 147 -12.82 20.54 -7.11
N SER A 148 -13.72 21.52 -7.11
CA SER A 148 -14.53 21.82 -8.28
C SER A 148 -13.55 21.84 -9.43
N ILE A 149 -13.57 20.77 -10.22
CA ILE A 149 -13.08 20.78 -11.58
C ILE A 149 -13.92 21.88 -12.22
N ARG A 150 -13.39 23.10 -12.18
CA ARG A 150 -13.76 24.15 -13.12
C ARG A 150 -13.20 23.66 -14.44
N THR A 151 -13.89 22.69 -15.03
CA THR A 151 -13.90 22.53 -16.48
C THR A 151 -14.36 23.88 -16.99
N SER A 152 -13.39 24.68 -17.39
CA SER A 152 -13.57 25.88 -18.17
C SER A 152 -14.50 25.49 -19.31
N PHE A 153 -15.72 26.02 -19.26
CA PHE A 153 -16.62 26.03 -20.39
C PHE A 153 -15.88 26.75 -21.53
N ILE A 154 -15.30 25.99 -22.45
CA ILE A 154 -15.01 26.48 -23.79
C ILE A 154 -16.37 26.56 -24.48
N SER A 155 -17.04 27.70 -24.29
CA SER A 155 -18.22 28.08 -25.04
C SER A 155 -17.80 28.78 -26.32
N VAL A 156 -17.72 28.07 -27.44
CA VAL A 156 -17.88 28.63 -28.80
C VAL A 156 -18.33 27.48 -29.70
N LEU A 157 -19.45 27.42 -30.43
CA LEU A 157 -20.70 28.17 -30.64
C LEU A 157 -21.65 27.16 -31.35
N PRO A 158 -22.99 27.26 -31.23
CA PRO A 158 -23.93 26.49 -32.05
C PRO A 158 -24.08 27.08 -33.46
N ALA A 159 -24.38 26.21 -34.43
CA ALA A 159 -24.75 26.57 -35.80
C ALA A 159 -26.23 27.01 -35.89
N THR A 160 -26.49 28.18 -36.46
CA THR A 160 -27.71 28.59 -37.23
C THR A 160 -27.44 29.97 -37.83
N SER A 161 -27.31 30.13 -39.14
CA SER A 161 -28.38 30.41 -40.13
C SER A 161 -29.10 31.77 -39.96
N LEU A 162 -29.17 32.50 -41.09
CA LEU A 162 -30.06 33.61 -41.44
C LEU A 162 -29.77 35.03 -40.92
N SER A 163 -29.13 35.83 -41.77
CA SER A 163 -29.59 37.20 -42.05
C SER A 163 -28.86 37.79 -43.27
N CYS A 164 -29.42 37.61 -44.47
CA CYS A 164 -29.07 38.40 -45.65
C CYS A 164 -30.25 39.30 -46.02
N PHE A 165 -30.09 40.60 -45.74
CA PHE A 165 -30.31 41.72 -46.65
C PHE A 165 -31.55 41.70 -47.58
N ARG A 166 -32.55 42.55 -47.33
CA ARG A 166 -32.72 43.89 -47.97
C ARG A 166 -34.13 44.45 -47.77
N THR A 167 -34.16 45.55 -47.04
CA THR A 167 -34.79 46.84 -47.36
C THR A 167 -36.05 46.87 -48.23
N ILE A 168 -37.15 47.27 -47.60
CA ILE A 168 -38.40 47.70 -48.21
C ILE A 168 -38.29 49.17 -48.63
N PHE A 169 -38.59 49.42 -49.91
CA PHE A 169 -39.36 50.53 -50.51
C PHE A 169 -39.66 51.78 -49.66
N SER A 170 -39.32 52.97 -50.19
CA SER A 170 -40.23 54.13 -50.42
C SER A 170 -39.45 55.42 -50.70
N GLY A 171 -39.75 56.09 -51.82
CA GLY A 171 -39.27 57.43 -52.16
C GLY A 171 -39.01 57.62 -53.64
#